data_AF-A0A2M7DWY4-F1
#
_entry.id   AF-A0A2M7DWY4-F1
#
_cell.length_a   1.000
_cell.length_b   1.000
_cell.length_c   1.000
_cell.angle_alpha   90.00
_cell.angle_beta   90.00
_cell.angle_gamma   90.00
#
_symmetry.space_group_name_H-M   'P 1'
#
loop_
_entity.id
_entity.type
_entity.pdbx_description
1 polymer ?
#
loop_
_entity_poly.entity_id
_entity_poly.type
_entity_poly.pdbx_seq_one_letter_code
_entity_poly.pdbx_strand_id
1 'polypeptide(L)'
;MNNIKISIISLVDNAKINYESILNKRNTIGLTTSYFYLEPVVGIKIEPTFRYYFKKHAPTGWYIEPKLSIGYFRTEEIYNKIQYTYNSNDSLIKQEIIDASFRQKVYFVPFGASLKIGQQLLFGKNKQFVFDYNFGFQYFSYNYPMKKEKTEYIDLNGNRIIIETSAGSLLEKFPGNEFYWNLFGPGSIFNSNISFGYNF
;
A
#
# COMPACT_ATOMS: atom_id res chain seq x y z
N MET A 1 -19.90 -17.93 16.45
CA MET A 1 -18.94 -17.03 17.10
C MET A 1 -18.32 -16.19 16.02
N ASN A 2 -18.49 -14.88 16.13
CA ASN A 2 -17.94 -13.90 15.21
C ASN A 2 -17.11 -12.92 16.05
N ASN A 3 -15.92 -12.58 15.56
CA ASN A 3 -15.03 -11.64 16.23
C ASN A 3 -14.96 -10.33 15.45
N ILE A 4 -14.97 -9.21 16.18
CA ILE A 4 -14.58 -7.90 15.66
C ILE A 4 -13.34 -7.46 16.44
N LYS A 5 -12.26 -7.13 15.73
CA LYS A 5 -11.01 -6.65 16.33
C LYS A 5 -10.66 -5.29 15.78
N ILE A 6 -10.13 -4.44 16.64
CA ILE A 6 -9.57 -3.15 16.26
C ILE A 6 -8.07 -3.21 16.55
N SER A 7 -7.27 -2.75 15.60
CA SER A 7 -5.84 -2.56 15.84
C SER A 7 -5.47 -1.13 15.54
N ILE A 8 -4.83 -0.51 16.52
CA ILE A 8 -4.29 0.85 16.47
C ILE A 8 -2.75 0.78 16.60
N ILE A 9 -2.21 -0.35 17.06
CA ILE A 9 -0.78 -0.57 17.25
C ILE A 9 -0.29 -1.57 16.20
N SER A 10 0.14 -1.05 15.06
CA SER A 10 1.00 -1.78 14.12
C SER A 10 2.28 -1.03 13.86
N LEU A 11 3.27 -1.76 13.35
CA LEU A 11 4.53 -1.18 12.87
C LEU A 11 4.32 -0.08 11.80
N VAL A 12 3.16 -0.10 11.15
CA VAL A 12 2.69 0.95 10.24
C VAL A 12 1.47 1.62 10.86
N ASP A 13 1.53 2.94 11.05
CA ASP A 13 0.43 3.73 11.60
C ASP A 13 -0.80 3.69 10.68
N ASN A 14 -1.81 2.93 11.11
CA ASN A 14 -3.11 2.85 10.46
C ASN A 14 -4.18 2.47 11.47
N ALA A 15 -5.42 2.81 11.15
CA ALA A 15 -6.58 2.29 11.86
C ALA A 15 -7.04 1.02 11.15
N LYS A 16 -7.12 -0.11 11.86
CA LYS A 16 -7.58 -1.38 11.28
C LYS A 16 -8.83 -1.90 11.99
N ILE A 17 -9.77 -2.39 11.19
CA ILE A 17 -10.94 -3.12 11.63
C ILE A 17 -10.92 -4.49 10.98
N ASN A 18 -11.00 -5.54 11.79
CA ASN A 18 -11.01 -6.93 11.35
C ASN A 18 -12.32 -7.59 11.77
N TYR A 19 -13.04 -8.15 10.81
CA TYR A 19 -14.15 -9.05 11.06
C TYR A 19 -13.72 -10.49 10.76
N GLU A 20 -14.02 -11.43 11.65
CA GLU A 20 -13.69 -12.85 11.51
C GLU A 20 -14.91 -13.71 11.87
N SER A 21 -15.24 -14.69 11.02
CA SER A 21 -16.29 -15.68 11.21
C SER A 21 -15.71 -17.09 11.18
N ILE A 22 -16.18 -17.95 12.08
CA ILE A 22 -15.81 -19.36 12.09
C ILE A 22 -16.46 -20.08 10.91
N LEU A 23 -15.65 -20.77 10.11
CA LEU A 23 -16.14 -21.62 9.01
C LEU A 23 -16.31 -23.06 9.48
N ASN A 24 -15.35 -23.57 10.25
CA ASN A 24 -15.41 -24.90 10.86
C ASN A 24 -14.49 -24.97 12.09
N LYS A 25 -14.30 -26.17 12.66
CA LYS A 25 -13.49 -26.38 13.87
C LYS A 25 -12.06 -25.83 13.80
N ARG A 26 -11.46 -25.67 12.62
CA ARG A 26 -10.06 -25.22 12.46
C ARG A 26 -9.89 -24.02 11.54
N ASN A 27 -10.95 -23.53 10.92
CA ASN A 27 -10.83 -22.51 9.88
C ASN A 27 -11.74 -21.31 10.17
N THR A 28 -11.24 -20.12 9.85
CA THR A 28 -12.02 -18.87 9.85
C THR A 28 -11.86 -18.15 8.52
N ILE A 29 -12.87 -17.36 8.17
CA ILE A 29 -12.84 -16.42 7.06
C ILE A 29 -13.17 -15.03 7.60
N GLY A 30 -12.64 -14.00 6.97
CA GLY A 30 -12.83 -12.64 7.46
C GLY A 30 -12.46 -11.58 6.44
N LEU A 31 -12.58 -10.34 6.90
CA LEU A 31 -12.23 -9.15 6.14
C LEU A 31 -11.51 -8.17 7.07
N THR A 32 -10.35 -7.71 6.63
CA THR A 32 -9.61 -6.61 7.25
C THR A 32 -9.79 -5.36 6.41
N THR A 33 -10.17 -4.24 7.01
CA THR A 33 -10.12 -2.92 6.38
C THR A 33 -9.13 -2.06 7.15
N SER A 34 -8.18 -1.45 6.45
CA SER A 34 -7.18 -0.56 7.02
C SER A 34 -7.26 0.82 6.39
N TYR A 35 -7.22 1.87 7.20
CA TYR A 35 -7.11 3.26 6.75
C TYR A 35 -5.75 3.83 7.14
N PHE A 36 -4.96 4.21 6.15
CA PHE A 36 -3.66 4.84 6.28
C PHE A 36 -3.86 6.34 6.14
N TYR A 37 -3.57 7.08 7.21
CA TYR A 37 -3.91 8.50 7.33
C TYR A 37 -2.69 9.43 7.41
N LEU A 38 -1.47 8.87 7.43
CA LEU A 38 -0.23 9.64 7.46
C LEU A 38 0.38 9.81 6.07
N GLU A 39 0.94 10.98 5.81
CA GLU A 39 1.75 11.23 4.62
C GLU A 39 3.09 10.46 4.70
N PRO A 40 3.72 10.11 3.56
CA PRO A 40 3.36 10.50 2.19
C PRO A 40 2.23 9.68 1.55
N VAL A 41 1.76 8.60 2.19
CA VAL A 41 0.83 7.65 1.56
C VAL A 41 -0.48 7.53 2.34
N VAL A 42 -1.55 8.09 1.78
CA VAL A 42 -2.88 8.07 2.38
C VAL A 42 -3.80 7.18 1.56
N GLY A 43 -4.57 6.31 2.21
CA GLY A 43 -5.49 5.45 1.47
C GLY A 43 -6.17 4.36 2.28
N ILE A 44 -6.95 3.55 1.58
CA ILE A 44 -7.71 2.43 2.15
C ILE A 44 -7.17 1.13 1.57
N LYS A 45 -7.05 0.12 2.43
CA LYS A 45 -6.70 -1.25 2.05
C LYS A 45 -7.76 -2.21 2.55
N ILE A 46 -8.16 -3.15 1.70
CA ILE A 46 -9.09 -4.22 2.02
C ILE A 46 -8.34 -5.55 1.85
N GLU A 47 -8.43 -6.41 2.86
CA GLU A 47 -7.79 -7.72 2.85
C GLU A 47 -8.77 -8.81 3.27
N PRO A 48 -9.28 -9.62 2.32
CA PRO A 48 -9.92 -10.88 2.65
C PRO A 48 -8.93 -11.79 3.39
N THR A 49 -9.37 -12.36 4.50
CA THR A 49 -8.51 -13.18 5.37
C THR A 49 -9.05 -14.60 5.47
N PHE A 50 -8.17 -15.57 5.38
CA PHE A 50 -8.45 -16.95 5.74
C PHE A 50 -7.47 -17.38 6.82
N ARG A 51 -7.91 -18.09 7.87
CA ARG A 51 -6.99 -18.63 8.88
C ARG A 51 -7.19 -20.11 9.10
N TYR A 52 -6.09 -20.83 9.24
CA TYR A 52 -6.05 -22.22 9.69
C TYR A 52 -5.37 -22.32 11.06
N TYR A 53 -6.05 -22.95 12.02
CA TYR A 53 -5.58 -23.13 13.41
C TYR A 53 -5.02 -24.55 13.62
N PHE A 54 -3.76 -24.67 14.05
CA PHE A 54 -3.00 -25.94 13.97
C PHE A 54 -3.41 -27.04 14.97
N LYS A 55 -3.98 -26.69 16.13
CA LYS A 55 -4.23 -27.66 17.23
C LYS A 55 -5.47 -27.39 18.08
N LYS A 56 -5.98 -26.15 18.07
CA LYS A 56 -7.10 -25.71 18.91
C LYS A 56 -8.34 -25.43 18.04
N HIS A 57 -9.50 -25.35 18.67
CA HIS A 57 -10.72 -24.93 17.99
C HIS A 57 -10.59 -23.47 17.55
N ALA A 58 -10.89 -23.18 16.29
CA ALA A 58 -11.06 -21.81 15.83
C ALA A 58 -12.06 -21.07 16.75
N PRO A 59 -11.82 -19.81 17.13
CA PRO A 59 -10.77 -18.92 16.65
C PRO A 59 -9.70 -18.69 17.75
N THR A 60 -9.15 -19.74 18.36
CA THR A 60 -8.08 -19.56 19.37
C THR A 60 -6.87 -20.46 19.10
N GLY A 61 -5.69 -19.99 19.46
CA GLY A 61 -4.41 -20.68 19.30
C GLY A 61 -3.55 -20.15 18.17
N TRP A 62 -2.50 -20.92 17.86
CA TRP A 62 -1.59 -20.65 16.75
C TRP A 62 -2.29 -20.88 15.42
N TYR A 63 -2.08 -19.95 14.49
CA TYR A 63 -2.67 -19.97 13.17
C TYR A 63 -1.68 -19.54 12.09
N ILE A 64 -1.99 -19.94 10.85
CA ILE A 64 -1.45 -19.37 9.63
C ILE A 64 -2.57 -18.64 8.88
N GLU A 65 -2.24 -17.48 8.29
CA GLU A 65 -3.19 -16.57 7.66
C GLU A 65 -2.65 -16.10 6.30
N PRO A 66 -3.07 -16.72 5.19
CA PRO A 66 -2.97 -16.09 3.88
C PRO A 66 -4.00 -14.95 3.77
N LYS A 67 -3.57 -13.83 3.18
CA LYS A 67 -4.46 -12.72 2.78
C LYS A 67 -4.20 -12.32 1.34
N LEU A 68 -5.26 -11.92 0.66
CA LEU A 68 -5.18 -11.12 -0.55
C LEU A 68 -5.35 -9.65 -0.16
N SER A 69 -4.78 -8.74 -0.93
CA SER A 69 -4.81 -7.31 -0.64
C SER A 69 -5.16 -6.52 -1.89
N ILE A 70 -6.09 -5.60 -1.75
CA ILE A 70 -6.38 -4.53 -2.72
C ILE A 70 -6.45 -3.22 -1.97
N GLY A 71 -6.03 -2.12 -2.57
CA GLY A 71 -6.22 -0.81 -1.98
C GLY A 71 -6.40 0.30 -2.98
N TYR A 72 -6.69 1.49 -2.46
CA TYR A 72 -6.73 2.72 -3.22
C TYR A 72 -5.97 3.78 -2.42
N PHE A 73 -4.89 4.27 -3.02
CA PHE A 73 -3.95 5.15 -2.34
C PHE A 73 -3.69 6.42 -3.14
N ARG A 74 -3.34 7.46 -2.40
CA ARG A 74 -2.86 8.74 -2.90
C ARG A 74 -1.49 9.02 -2.28
N THR A 75 -0.59 9.51 -3.10
CA THR A 75 0.75 9.96 -2.69
C THR A 75 1.13 11.22 -3.47
N GLU A 76 2.10 11.97 -2.97
CA GLU A 76 2.68 13.13 -3.67
C GLU A 76 4.05 12.74 -4.20
N GLU A 77 4.18 12.69 -5.52
CA GLU A 77 5.43 12.38 -6.21
C GLU A 77 6.12 13.65 -6.71
N ILE A 78 7.45 13.58 -6.82
CA ILE A 78 8.30 14.67 -7.26
C ILE A 78 8.75 14.40 -8.69
N TYR A 79 8.48 15.35 -9.59
CA TYR A 79 8.81 15.30 -11.01
C TYR A 79 9.67 16.49 -11.43
N ASN A 80 10.30 16.36 -12.59
CA ASN A 80 10.91 17.47 -13.32
C ASN A 80 10.15 17.65 -14.63
N LYS A 81 9.85 18.89 -15.00
CA LYS A 81 9.40 19.21 -16.36
C LYS A 81 10.62 19.51 -17.20
N ILE A 82 10.78 18.74 -18.28
CA ILE A 82 11.89 18.86 -19.20
C ILE A 82 11.35 19.36 -20.52
N GLN A 83 11.96 20.43 -21.03
CA GLN A 83 11.70 20.95 -22.36
C GLN A 83 12.77 20.43 -23.32
N TYR A 84 12.33 19.82 -24.41
CA TYR A 84 13.13 19.40 -25.54
C TYR A 84 12.80 20.28 -26.74
N THR A 85 13.81 20.85 -27.37
CA THR A 85 13.67 21.67 -28.58
C THR A 85 14.33 20.95 -29.74
N TYR A 86 13.58 20.72 -30.82
CA TYR A 86 14.04 20.09 -32.04
C TYR A 86 14.01 21.09 -33.20
N ASN A 87 15.02 21.06 -34.07
CA ASN A 87 15.02 21.88 -35.28
C ASN A 87 14.05 21.30 -36.34
N SER A 88 13.94 21.99 -37.47
CA SER A 88 13.15 21.55 -38.63
C SER A 88 13.55 20.20 -39.22
N ASN A 89 14.76 19.70 -38.91
CA ASN A 89 15.26 18.39 -39.32
C ASN A 89 15.11 17.34 -38.21
N ASP A 90 14.24 17.58 -37.22
CA ASP A 90 13.98 16.71 -36.08
C ASP A 90 15.22 16.36 -35.22
N SER A 91 16.28 17.16 -35.31
CA SER A 91 17.47 17.03 -34.47
C SER A 91 17.30 17.81 -33.18
N LEU A 92 17.62 17.18 -32.04
CA LEU A 92 17.57 17.81 -30.72
C LEU A 92 18.60 18.95 -30.64
N ILE A 93 18.14 20.17 -30.41
CA ILE A 93 18.97 21.37 -30.25
C ILE A 93 19.24 21.64 -28.76
N LYS A 94 18.20 21.50 -27.94
CA LYS A 94 18.24 21.91 -26.53
C LYS A 94 17.41 20.97 -25.68
N GLN A 95 17.94 20.64 -24.52
CA GLN A 95 17.22 19.97 -23.44
C GLN A 95 17.46 20.75 -22.15
N GLU A 96 16.40 21.20 -21.49
CA GLU A 96 16.50 21.94 -20.24
C GLU A 96 15.39 21.57 -19.26
N ILE A 97 15.69 21.64 -17.96
CA ILE A 97 14.69 21.50 -16.91
C ILE A 97 14.05 22.87 -16.71
N ILE A 98 12.76 22.98 -17.03
CA ILE A 98 12.00 24.25 -16.91
C ILE A 98 11.31 24.39 -15.55
N ASP A 99 11.08 23.26 -14.86
CA ASP A 99 10.47 23.22 -13.54
C ASP A 99 11.05 22.01 -12.80
N ALA A 100 11.86 22.27 -11.78
CA ALA A 100 12.49 21.25 -10.97
C ALA A 100 11.67 21.00 -9.71
N SER A 101 11.55 19.74 -9.31
CA SER A 101 10.80 19.35 -8.10
C SER A 101 9.31 19.71 -8.12
N PHE A 102 8.70 19.69 -9.31
CA PHE A 102 7.25 19.81 -9.48
C PHE A 102 6.55 18.67 -8.73
N ARG A 103 5.71 19.01 -7.76
CA ARG A 103 4.97 18.01 -6.98
C ARG A 103 3.62 17.73 -7.60
N GLN A 104 3.31 16.45 -7.79
CA GLN A 104 2.02 16.02 -8.32
C GLN A 104 1.43 14.91 -7.47
N LYS A 105 0.15 15.06 -7.13
CA LYS A 105 -0.62 14.01 -6.46
C LYS A 105 -0.96 12.92 -7.46
N VAL A 106 -0.55 11.70 -7.16
CA VAL A 106 -0.89 10.52 -7.94
C VAL A 106 -1.76 9.57 -7.14
N TYR A 107 -2.65 8.88 -7.84
CA TYR A 107 -3.58 7.92 -7.28
C TYR A 107 -3.32 6.57 -7.93
N PHE A 108 -3.38 5.50 -7.14
CA PHE A 108 -3.04 4.17 -7.63
C PHE A 108 -3.78 3.07 -6.87
N VAL A 109 -3.90 1.92 -7.54
CA VAL A 109 -4.62 0.73 -7.07
C VAL A 109 -3.63 -0.43 -6.98
N PRO A 110 -3.00 -0.62 -5.81
CA PRO A 110 -2.11 -1.73 -5.58
C PRO A 110 -2.88 -3.01 -5.28
N PHE A 111 -2.26 -4.13 -5.67
CA PHE A 111 -2.72 -5.48 -5.40
C PHE A 111 -1.58 -6.30 -4.82
N GLY A 112 -1.92 -7.33 -4.04
CA GLY A 112 -0.90 -8.14 -3.41
C GLY A 112 -1.43 -9.28 -2.57
N ALA A 113 -0.51 -9.90 -1.85
CA ALA A 113 -0.79 -11.00 -0.94
C ALA A 113 0.13 -10.93 0.27
N SER A 114 -0.31 -11.53 1.37
CA SER A 114 0.51 -11.70 2.56
C SER A 114 0.34 -13.09 3.15
N LEU A 115 1.35 -13.56 3.85
CA LEU A 115 1.31 -14.77 4.65
C LEU A 115 1.78 -14.44 6.05
N LYS A 116 0.92 -14.71 7.04
CA LYS A 116 1.19 -14.43 8.44
C LYS A 116 1.09 -15.68 9.29
N ILE A 117 1.87 -15.70 10.36
CA ILE A 117 1.69 -16.61 11.48
C ILE A 117 1.33 -15.78 12.70
N GLY A 118 0.44 -16.29 13.54
CA GLY A 118 0.00 -15.56 14.72
C GLY A 118 -0.57 -16.46 15.79
N GLN A 119 -0.89 -15.86 16.92
CA GLN A 119 -1.55 -16.52 18.03
C GLN A 119 -2.70 -15.65 18.53
N GLN A 120 -3.90 -16.24 18.56
CA GLN A 120 -5.11 -15.59 19.07
C GLN A 120 -5.53 -16.19 20.42
N LEU A 121 -5.65 -15.34 21.43
CA LEU A 121 -6.10 -15.68 22.78
C LEU A 121 -7.48 -15.09 23.02
N LEU A 122 -8.37 -15.90 23.60
CA LEU A 122 -9.69 -15.44 24.06
C LEU A 122 -9.70 -15.45 25.59
N PHE A 123 -10.15 -14.35 26.20
CA PHE A 123 -10.14 -14.19 27.65
C PHE A 123 -11.37 -13.43 28.17
N GLY A 124 -11.49 -13.34 29.50
CA GLY A 124 -12.65 -12.78 30.18
C GLY A 124 -13.82 -13.75 30.33
N LYS A 125 -14.88 -13.29 31.01
CA LYS A 125 -16.12 -14.05 31.15
C LYS A 125 -16.68 -14.35 29.75
N ASN A 126 -17.11 -15.58 29.52
CA ASN A 126 -17.62 -16.05 28.22
C ASN A 126 -16.63 -15.93 27.04
N LYS A 127 -15.32 -15.75 27.29
CA LYS A 127 -14.30 -15.61 26.23
C LYS A 127 -14.60 -14.44 25.27
N GLN A 128 -15.15 -13.35 25.81
CA GLN A 128 -15.61 -12.21 25.02
C GLN A 128 -14.50 -11.27 24.56
N PHE A 129 -13.31 -11.31 25.16
CA PHE A 129 -12.19 -10.46 24.74
C PHE A 129 -11.20 -11.24 23.89
N VAL A 130 -10.67 -10.59 22.87
CA VAL A 130 -9.71 -11.16 21.93
C VAL A 130 -8.40 -10.40 22.03
N PHE A 131 -7.29 -11.13 22.19
CA PHE A 131 -5.95 -10.62 21.99
C PHE A 131 -5.30 -11.42 20.87
N ASP A 132 -4.80 -10.75 19.84
CA ASP A 132 -4.22 -11.39 18.68
C ASP A 132 -2.95 -10.65 18.28
N TYR A 133 -1.84 -11.39 18.24
CA TYR A 133 -0.58 -10.91 17.72
C TYR A 133 -0.14 -11.79 16.55
N ASN A 134 0.44 -11.16 15.53
CA ASN A 134 0.94 -11.83 14.34
C ASN A 134 2.17 -11.16 13.76
N PHE A 135 2.89 -11.95 12.98
CA PHE A 135 4.05 -11.56 12.19
C PHE A 135 4.00 -12.28 10.86
N GLY A 136 4.41 -11.60 9.79
CA GLY A 136 4.47 -12.23 8.49
C GLY A 136 5.07 -11.35 7.42
N PHE A 137 4.98 -11.87 6.20
CA PHE A 137 5.52 -11.26 5.01
C PHE A 137 4.40 -10.81 4.10
N GLN A 138 4.59 -9.68 3.43
CA GLN A 138 3.65 -9.14 2.47
C GLN A 138 4.37 -8.72 1.20
N TYR A 139 3.72 -8.99 0.07
CA TYR A 139 4.03 -8.35 -1.20
C TYR A 139 2.80 -7.55 -1.62
N PHE A 140 2.93 -6.23 -1.76
CA PHE A 140 1.85 -5.34 -2.16
C PHE A 140 2.49 -4.24 -2.98
N SER A 141 2.38 -4.34 -4.30
CA SER A 141 3.25 -3.59 -5.22
C SER A 141 2.97 -2.10 -5.19
N TYR A 142 4.02 -1.28 -5.26
CA TYR A 142 3.90 0.14 -5.50
C TYR A 142 3.76 0.39 -7.00
N ASN A 143 2.53 0.48 -7.50
CA ASN A 143 2.22 0.53 -8.93
C ASN A 143 1.46 1.82 -9.30
N TYR A 144 2.06 2.97 -9.09
CA TYR A 144 1.43 4.22 -9.53
C TYR A 144 1.57 4.42 -11.05
N PRO A 145 0.55 4.97 -11.71
CA PRO A 145 0.67 5.30 -13.12
C PRO A 145 1.65 6.47 -13.26
N MET A 146 2.82 6.22 -13.86
CA MET A 146 3.68 7.31 -14.33
C MET A 146 2.95 8.04 -15.47
N LYS A 147 2.18 9.07 -15.13
CA LYS A 147 1.57 9.94 -16.13
C LYS A 147 2.66 10.79 -16.74
N LYS A 148 3.03 10.46 -17.97
CA LYS A 148 3.82 11.32 -18.84
C LYS A 148 2.87 12.33 -19.48
N GLU A 149 2.72 13.49 -18.85
CA GLU A 149 2.08 14.61 -19.51
C GLU A 149 3.06 15.17 -20.54
N LYS A 150 2.68 15.11 -21.82
CA LYS A 150 3.45 15.62 -22.96
C LYS A 150 2.64 16.73 -23.63
N THR A 151 3.21 17.93 -23.69
CA THR A 151 2.69 19.03 -24.51
C THR A 151 3.64 19.28 -25.66
N GLU A 152 3.11 19.43 -26.87
CA GLU A 152 3.90 19.64 -28.08
C GLU A 152 3.36 20.86 -28.83
N TYR A 153 4.27 21.75 -29.24
CA TYR A 153 3.94 22.91 -30.06
C TYR A 153 5.11 23.30 -30.96
N ILE A 154 4.82 24.14 -31.97
CA ILE A 154 5.83 24.66 -32.89
C ILE A 154 6.05 26.14 -32.56
N ASP A 155 7.30 26.55 -32.40
CA ASP A 155 7.65 27.95 -32.14
C ASP A 155 7.57 28.82 -33.42
N LEU A 156 7.78 30.13 -33.28
CA LEU A 156 7.76 31.06 -34.41
C LEU A 156 8.87 30.83 -35.44
N ASN A 157 9.91 30.06 -35.08
CA ASN A 157 11.04 29.72 -35.95
C ASN A 157 10.85 28.36 -36.64
N GLY A 158 9.73 27.68 -36.41
CA GLY A 158 9.47 26.34 -36.95
C GLY A 158 10.13 25.21 -36.15
N ASN A 159 10.67 25.48 -34.96
CA ASN A 159 11.20 24.44 -34.09
C ASN A 159 10.08 23.72 -33.36
N ARG A 160 10.20 22.39 -33.24
CA ARG A 160 9.27 21.57 -32.45
C ARG A 160 9.70 21.57 -30.99
N ILE A 161 8.83 22.05 -30.12
CA ILE A 161 9.03 22.06 -28.67
C ILE A 161 8.19 20.97 -28.03
N ILE A 162 8.82 20.12 -27.22
CA ILE A 162 8.16 19.07 -26.43
C ILE A 162 8.44 19.36 -24.96
N ILE A 163 7.38 19.54 -24.17
CA ILE A 163 7.46 19.60 -22.70
C ILE A 163 6.95 18.27 -22.17
N GLU A 164 7.81 17.53 -21.47
CA GLU A 164 7.47 16.26 -20.83
C GLU A 164 7.66 16.35 -19.32
N THR A 165 6.70 15.79 -18.58
CA THR A 165 6.88 15.52 -17.14
C THR A 165 7.62 14.20 -17.00
N SER A 166 8.86 14.25 -16.51
CA SER A 166 9.68 13.08 -16.20
C SER A 166 9.81 12.94 -14.69
N ALA A 167 9.75 11.70 -14.17
CA ALA A 167 10.35 11.45 -12.86
C ALA A 167 11.84 11.81 -12.97
N GLY A 168 12.41 12.53 -12.00
CA GLY A 168 13.71 13.19 -12.17
C GLY A 168 14.94 12.44 -11.63
N SER A 169 15.98 12.30 -12.47
CA SER A 169 17.40 11.92 -12.22
C SER A 169 17.66 10.54 -11.59
N LEU A 170 18.93 10.07 -11.50
CA LEU A 170 19.43 8.75 -11.01
C LEU A 170 18.72 8.05 -9.81
N LEU A 171 17.93 8.79 -9.01
CA LEU A 171 16.93 8.28 -8.05
C LEU A 171 15.63 7.74 -8.71
N GLU A 172 15.51 7.85 -10.04
CA GLU A 172 14.40 7.43 -10.91
C GLU A 172 14.10 5.92 -10.82
N LYS A 173 15.06 5.11 -10.34
CA LYS A 173 14.87 3.67 -10.12
C LYS A 173 14.21 3.33 -8.78
N PHE A 174 14.17 4.26 -7.83
CA PHE A 174 13.59 4.08 -6.51
C PHE A 174 12.96 5.39 -6.03
N PRO A 175 11.72 5.71 -6.47
CA PRO A 175 11.00 6.85 -5.92
C PRO A 175 11.02 6.76 -4.38
N GLY A 176 11.37 7.84 -3.69
CA GLY A 176 11.54 7.82 -2.24
C GLY A 176 10.29 7.30 -1.49
N ASN A 177 9.13 7.50 -2.09
CA ASN A 177 7.87 6.97 -1.60
C ASN A 177 7.73 5.45 -1.79
N GLU A 178 8.36 4.84 -2.79
CA GLU A 178 8.42 3.37 -2.94
C GLU A 178 9.28 2.74 -1.84
N PHE A 179 10.41 3.37 -1.49
CA PHE A 179 11.21 2.93 -0.36
C PHE A 179 10.41 3.01 0.95
N TYR A 180 9.76 4.15 1.18
CA TYR A 180 8.84 4.31 2.32
C TYR A 180 7.73 3.26 2.29
N TRP A 181 7.08 3.06 1.13
CA TRP A 181 5.99 2.10 0.93
C TRP A 181 6.39 0.67 1.33
N ASN A 182 7.59 0.23 0.93
CA ASN A 182 8.09 -1.12 1.14
C ASN A 182 8.69 -1.36 2.54
N LEU A 183 9.02 -0.32 3.30
CA LEU A 183 9.58 -0.45 4.65
C LEU A 183 8.61 -0.05 5.76
N PHE A 184 7.99 1.11 5.62
CA PHE A 184 7.19 1.75 6.68
C PHE A 184 5.74 1.99 6.27
N GLY A 185 5.41 1.81 4.99
CA GLY A 185 4.11 2.10 4.44
C GLY A 185 3.18 0.89 4.33
N PRO A 186 2.06 1.05 3.61
CA PRO A 186 1.05 -0.01 3.42
C PRO A 186 1.59 -1.28 2.77
N GLY A 187 2.67 -1.16 2.01
CA GLY A 187 3.36 -2.25 1.33
C GLY A 187 4.52 -2.87 2.09
N SER A 188 4.70 -2.54 3.38
CA SER A 188 5.83 -3.02 4.16
C SER A 188 6.01 -4.54 4.04
N ILE A 189 7.22 -4.96 3.66
CA ILE A 189 7.56 -6.38 3.47
C ILE A 189 7.33 -7.15 4.77
N PHE A 190 7.66 -6.53 5.90
CA PHE A 190 7.45 -7.09 7.23
C PHE A 190 6.17 -6.52 7.83
N ASN A 191 5.18 -7.38 8.04
CA ASN A 191 3.89 -6.98 8.56
C ASN A 191 3.63 -7.66 9.90
N SER A 192 3.74 -6.89 10.98
CA SER A 192 3.39 -7.32 12.34
C SER A 192 2.23 -6.49 12.90
N ASN A 193 1.43 -7.12 13.74
CA ASN A 193 0.27 -6.48 14.33
C ASN A 193 -0.01 -7.01 15.73
N ILE A 194 -0.39 -6.11 16.63
CA ILE A 194 -1.00 -6.44 17.91
C ILE A 194 -2.42 -5.86 17.87
N SER A 195 -3.41 -6.68 18.18
CA SER A 195 -4.81 -6.31 18.12
C SER A 195 -5.57 -6.75 19.36
N PHE A 196 -6.54 -5.92 19.72
CA PHE A 196 -7.50 -6.20 20.77
C PHE A 196 -8.90 -6.18 20.17
N GLY A 197 -9.79 -7.03 20.67
CA GLY A 197 -11.12 -7.11 20.10
C GLY A 197 -12.14 -7.73 21.01
N TYR A 198 -13.33 -7.89 20.45
CA TYR A 198 -14.50 -8.44 21.09
C TYR A 198 -15.03 -9.62 20.29
N ASN A 199 -15.45 -10.66 20.99
CA ASN A 199 -16.03 -11.88 20.47
C ASN A 199 -17.50 -11.97 20.91
N PHE A 200 -18.40 -12.14 19.94
CA PHE A 200 -19.85 -12.24 20.11
C PHE A 200 -20.33 -13.69 20.02
#